data_AF-A0A6L9SRI6-F1
#
_entry.id   AF-A0A6L9SRI6-F1
#
_cell.length_a   1.000
_cell.length_b   1.000
_cell.length_c   1.000
_cell.angle_alpha   90.00
_cell.angle_beta   90.00
_cell.angle_gamma   90.00
#
_symmetry.space_group_name_H-M   'P 1'
#
loop_
_entity.id
_entity.type
_entity.pdbx_description
1 polymer ?
#
loop_
_entity_poly.entity_id
_entity_poly.type
_entity_poly.pdbx_seq_one_letter_code
_entity_poly.pdbx_strand_id
1 'polypeptide(L)' 'MDRKRAVEEAIHSGEMEGAYVSDEFRNDASEFARGNMSIQQLMQRAWRRNDHNVGNRSEELHAV' A
#
# COMPACT_ATOMS: atom_id res chain seq x y z
N MET A 1 10.86 -5.37 -18.67
CA MET A 1 10.86 -5.60 -17.21
C MET A 1 9.50 -6.15 -16.87
N ASP A 2 9.42 -7.28 -16.15
CA ASP A 2 8.13 -7.85 -15.74
C ASP A 2 7.50 -6.95 -14.68
N ARG A 3 6.26 -6.49 -14.93
CA ARG A 3 5.54 -5.59 -14.02
C ARG A 3 5.32 -6.25 -12.65
N LYS A 4 5.12 -7.56 -12.61
CA LYS A 4 5.01 -8.31 -11.35
C LYS A 4 6.30 -8.22 -10.55
N ARG A 5 7.43 -8.49 -11.20
CA ARG A 5 8.76 -8.42 -10.57
C ARG A 5 9.06 -7.00 -10.07
N ALA A 6 8.75 -5.97 -10.85
CA ALA A 6 8.96 -4.58 -10.44
C ALA A 6 8.13 -4.20 -9.19
N VAL A 7 6.89 -4.69 -9.09
CA VAL A 7 6.05 -4.48 -7.89
C VAL A 7 6.60 -5.23 -6.68
N GLU A 8 7.00 -6.49 -6.85
CA GLU A 8 7.60 -7.29 -5.78
C GLU A 8 8.91 -6.68 -5.26
N GLU A 9 9.79 -6.23 -6.16
CA GLU A 9 11.03 -5.53 -5.82
C GLU A 9 10.75 -4.22 -5.06
N ALA A 10 9.75 -3.42 -5.49
CA ALA A 10 9.40 -2.17 -4.82
C ALA A 10 8.85 -2.41 -3.41
N ILE A 11 7.97 -3.40 -3.23
CA ILE A 11 7.43 -3.76 -1.91
C ILE A 11 8.56 -4.26 -1.01
N HIS A 12 9.40 -5.15 -1.51
CA HIS A 12 10.52 -5.70 -0.75
C HIS A 12 11.51 -4.61 -0.33
N SER A 13 11.85 -3.68 -1.23
CA SER A 13 12.70 -2.53 -0.90
C SER A 13 12.11 -1.68 0.22
N GLY A 14 10.81 -1.38 0.15
CA GLY A 14 10.14 -0.65 1.22
C GLY A 14 10.17 -1.39 2.57
N GLU A 15 9.95 -2.70 2.56
CA GLU A 15 10.01 -3.50 3.79
C GLU A 15 11.43 -3.57 4.38
N MET A 16 12.47 -3.63 3.54
CA MET A 16 13.86 -3.53 4.00
C MET A 16 14.16 -2.18 4.65
N GLU A 17 13.46 -1.12 4.24
CA GLU A 17 13.54 0.22 4.83
C GLU A 17 12.60 0.39 6.05
N GLY A 18 11.90 -0.67 6.46
CA GLY A 18 11.00 -0.67 7.62
C GLY A 18 9.57 -0.23 7.33
N ALA A 19 9.19 -0.07 6.06
CA ALA A 19 7.80 0.21 5.70
C ALA A 19 6.91 -1.03 5.94
N TYR A 20 5.72 -0.80 6.49
CA TYR A 20 4.67 -1.81 6.53
C TYR A 20 3.80 -1.74 5.29
N VAL A 21 3.61 -2.88 4.61
CA VAL A 21 2.76 -3.00 3.44
C VAL A 21 1.63 -3.99 3.74
N SER A 22 0.41 -3.47 3.86
CA SER A 22 -0.76 -4.30 4.21
C SER A 22 -1.14 -5.30 3.12
N ASP A 23 -1.80 -6.39 3.50
CA ASP A 23 -2.30 -7.42 2.58
C ASP A 23 -3.26 -6.84 1.53
N GLU A 24 -4.10 -5.86 1.90
CA GLU A 24 -4.98 -5.19 0.95
C GLU A 24 -4.19 -4.38 -0.07
N PHE A 25 -3.06 -3.77 0.33
CA PHE A 25 -2.18 -3.09 -0.63
C PHE A 25 -1.49 -4.08 -1.55
N ARG A 26 -1.04 -5.22 -1.02
CA ARG A 26 -0.45 -6.31 -1.82
C ARG A 26 -1.42 -6.83 -2.88
N ASN A 27 -2.70 -6.98 -2.52
CA ASN A 27 -3.74 -7.39 -3.46
C ASN A 27 -3.98 -6.34 -4.55
N ASP A 28 -4.15 -5.08 -4.19
CA ASP A 28 -4.32 -4.00 -5.17
C ASP A 28 -3.10 -3.88 -6.11
N ALA A 29 -1.88 -4.00 -5.57
CA ALA A 29 -0.64 -3.96 -6.34
C ALA A 29 -0.51 -5.18 -7.28
N SER A 30 -1.02 -6.34 -6.87
CA SER A 30 -1.10 -7.54 -7.72
C SER A 30 -2.06 -7.35 -8.90
N GLU A 31 -3.22 -6.74 -8.69
CA GLU A 31 -4.15 -6.40 -9.77
C GLU A 31 -3.56 -5.36 -10.74
N PHE A 32 -2.82 -4.38 -10.23
CA PHE A 32 -2.06 -3.44 -11.06
C PHE A 32 -0.99 -4.16 -11.90
N ALA A 33 -0.26 -5.10 -11.29
CA ALA A 33 0.75 -5.90 -11.97
C ALA A 33 0.16 -6.75 -13.11
N ARG A 34 -1.04 -7.31 -12.90
CA ARG A 34 -1.80 -8.08 -13.92
C ARG A 34 -2.41 -7.21 -15.02
N GLY A 35 -2.46 -5.88 -14.84
CA GLY A 35 -3.08 -4.94 -15.78
C GLY A 35 -4.60 -4.79 -15.60
N ASN A 36 -5.18 -5.36 -14.55
CA ASN A 36 -6.60 -5.26 -14.23
C ASN A 36 -6.95 -3.96 -13.48
N MET A 37 -5.92 -3.23 -13.01
CA MET A 37 -6.05 -1.98 -12.28
C MET A 37 -5.06 -0.95 -12.80
N SER A 38 -5.48 0.32 -12.92
CA SER A 38 -4.57 1.41 -13.25
C SER A 38 -3.79 1.90 -12.03
N ILE A 39 -2.65 2.56 -12.26
CA ILE A 39 -1.87 3.18 -11.18
C ILE A 39 -2.68 4.24 -10.41
N GLN A 40 -3.57 4.96 -11.10
CA GLN A 40 -4.46 5.95 -10.47
C GLN A 40 -5.45 5.28 -9.51
N GLN A 41 -6.03 4.15 -9.89
CA GLN A 41 -6.93 3.38 -9.02
C GLN A 41 -6.19 2.82 -7.80
N LEU A 42 -4.98 2.28 -8.00
CA LEU A 42 -4.11 1.80 -6.90
C LEU A 42 -3.83 2.91 -5.89
N MET A 43 -3.39 4.09 -6.35
CA MET A 43 -3.09 5.23 -5.49
C MET A 43 -4.33 5.76 -4.76
N GLN A 44 -5.48 5.86 -5.43
CA GLN A 44 -6.73 6.29 -4.79
C GLN A 44 -7.16 5.33 -3.67
N ARG A 45 -7.04 4.01 -3.86
CA ARG A 45 -7.35 3.01 -2.83
C ARG A 45 -6.38 3.08 -1.65
N ALA A 46 -5.09 3.27 -1.93
CA ALA A 46 -4.06 3.42 -0.89
C ALA A 46 -4.30 4.70 -0.05
N TRP A 47 -4.54 5.84 -0.71
CA TRP A 47 -4.86 7.11 -0.05
C TRP A 47 -6.09 7.00 0.83
N ARG A 48 -7.20 6.47 0.29
CA ARG A 48 -8.44 6.30 1.06
C ARG A 48 -8.24 5.43 2.30
N ARG A 49 -7.40 4.38 2.23
CA ARG A 49 -7.10 3.54 3.40
C ARG A 49 -6.25 4.28 4.44
N ASN A 50 -5.28 5.06 3.99
CA ASN A 50 -4.43 5.84 4.88
C ASN A 50 -5.20 6.98 5.55
N ASP A 51 -6.07 7.70 4.84
CA ASP A 51 -6.89 8.78 5.40
C ASP A 51 -7.85 8.27 6.48
N HIS A 52 -8.46 7.08 6.30
CA HIS A 52 -9.27 6.47 7.36
C HIS A 52 -8.44 6.03 8.58
N ASN A 53 -7.15 5.76 8.41
CA ASN A 53 -6.23 5.42 9.51
C ASN A 53 -5.68 6.65 10.24
N VAL A 54 -5.81 7.87 9.70
CA VAL A 54 -5.41 9.10 10.41
C VAL A 54 -6.38 9.42 11.56
N GLY A 55 -7.68 9.10 11.40
CA GLY A 55 -8.69 9.32 12.45
C GLY A 55 -8.55 8.43 13.69
N ASN A 56 -8.07 7.20 13.54
CA ASN A 56 -7.88 6.27 14.66
C ASN A 56 -6.55 6.47 15.40
N ARG A 57 -5.52 7.01 14.75
CA ARG A 57 -4.17 7.15 15.35
C ARG A 57 -4.06 8.34 16.31
N SER A 58 -4.98 9.31 16.22
CA SER A 58 -5.06 10.43 17.17
C SER A 58 -5.65 10.04 18.53
N GLU A 59 -6.47 9.00 18.62
CA GLU A 59 -7.07 8.56 19.90
C GLU A 59 -6.10 7.72 20.74
N GLU A 60 -5.21 6.94 20.11
CA GLU A 60 -4.20 6.12 20.80
C GLU A 60 -3.03 6.95 21.38
N LEU A 61 -2.68 8.09 20.76
CA LEU A 61 -1.54 8.92 21.19
C LEU A 61 -1.86 9.86 22.37
N HIS A 62 -3.13 10.04 22.73
CA HIS A 62 -3.57 10.87 23.86
C HIS A 62 -3.89 10.06 25.13
N ALA A 63 -3.70 8.74 25.11
CA ALA A 63 -3.98 7.85 26.23
C ALA A 63 -2.73 7.49 27.09
N VAL A 64 -1.63 8.24 26.97
CA VAL A 64 -0.38 8.04 27.74
C VAL A 64 -0.06 9.22 28.63
#